data_AF-A0A0C2BP58-F1
#
_entry.id   AF-A0A0C2BP58-F1
#
_cell.length_a   1.000
_cell.length_b   1.000
_cell.length_c   1.000
_cell.angle_alpha   90.00
_cell.angle_beta   90.00
_cell.angle_gamma   90.00
#
_symmetry.space_group_name_H-M   'P 1'
#
loop_
_entity.id
_entity.type
_entity.pdbx_description
1 polymer ?
#
loop_
_entity_poly.entity_id
_entity_poly.type
_entity_poly.pdbx_seq_one_letter_code
_entity_poly.pdbx_strand_id
1 'polypeptide(L)'
;MFEPTMIFQRTQAGRDEIYEKQRRLTQSERLVLIMVDGTTSYQGVRSKLPVLTEERFQRALTTLQKKDLILEVFLPVEGQQPEEMAQTVIDRFIQQDATDPLTIISFDPEDDFGVFGPPISMSSSTTAQEQGGTLGLTLRAQMDEKPFISSHGISAPPAASAGLMDESLIEQADALAAEVRAQRPHYANPIEQVRDISAQRRSSSARKPAPSSAPDKSVKLHWGYWMIGVGLAFIVGFVIARLTK
;
A
#
# COMPACT_ATOMS: atom_id res chain seq x y z
N MET A 1 -11.74 16.80 -1.24
CA MET A 1 -12.31 15.79 -2.15
C MET A 1 -11.76 16.11 -3.53
N PHE A 2 -11.27 15.11 -4.26
CA PHE A 2 -10.67 15.34 -5.58
C PHE A 2 -11.77 15.36 -6.64
N GLU A 3 -11.65 16.26 -7.61
CA GLU A 3 -12.55 16.33 -8.76
C GLU A 3 -12.32 15.12 -9.68
N PRO A 4 -13.37 14.50 -10.24
CA PRO A 4 -13.22 13.31 -11.10
C PRO A 4 -12.35 13.55 -12.34
N THR A 5 -12.27 14.81 -12.78
CA THR A 5 -11.54 15.27 -13.96
C THR A 5 -10.10 15.71 -13.66
N MET A 6 -9.68 15.77 -12.39
CA MET A 6 -8.30 16.12 -12.02
C MET A 6 -7.32 15.12 -12.63
N ILE A 7 -6.21 15.62 -13.16
CA ILE A 7 -5.11 14.80 -13.68
C ILE A 7 -3.92 14.99 -12.74
N PHE A 8 -3.24 13.89 -12.45
CA PHE A 8 -2.04 13.90 -11.62
C PHE A 8 -0.84 13.49 -12.47
N GLN A 9 0.31 14.10 -12.18
CA GLN A 9 1.59 13.79 -12.81
C GLN A 9 2.63 13.44 -11.76
N ARG A 10 3.47 12.44 -12.05
CA ARG A 10 4.61 12.10 -11.19
C ARG A 10 5.68 13.17 -11.25
N THR A 11 6.15 13.54 -10.07
CA THR A 11 7.34 14.42 -9.94
C THR A 11 8.60 13.62 -10.19
N GLN A 12 9.74 14.32 -10.28
CA GLN A 12 11.04 13.64 -10.32
C GLN A 12 11.27 12.82 -9.05
N ALA A 13 10.90 13.35 -7.87
CA ALA A 13 10.98 12.61 -6.62
C ALA A 13 10.09 11.36 -6.62
N GLY A 14 8.90 11.44 -7.24
CA GLY A 14 8.02 10.28 -7.45
C GLY A 14 8.67 9.20 -8.32
N ARG A 15 9.37 9.59 -9.39
CA ARG A 15 10.13 8.66 -10.23
C ARG A 15 11.26 8.01 -9.44
N ASP A 16 12.10 8.82 -8.80
CA ASP A 16 13.26 8.33 -8.06
C ASP A 16 12.82 7.36 -6.95
N GLU A 17 11.70 7.65 -6.27
CA GLU A 17 11.10 6.77 -5.28
C GLU A 17 10.74 5.39 -5.83
N ILE A 18 10.27 5.31 -7.09
CA ILE A 18 9.95 4.02 -7.72
C ILE A 18 11.22 3.17 -7.93
N TYR A 19 12.35 3.80 -8.23
CA TYR A 19 13.63 3.11 -8.41
C TYR A 19 14.33 2.76 -7.09
N GLU A 20 14.22 3.63 -6.09
CA GLU A 20 15.04 3.62 -4.88
C GLU A 20 14.28 3.17 -3.62
N LYS A 21 12.94 3.23 -3.58
CA LYS A 21 12.07 2.82 -2.46
C LYS A 21 12.44 3.45 -1.09
N GLN A 22 12.75 4.73 -1.04
CA GLN A 22 13.28 5.34 0.19
C GLN A 22 12.20 5.72 1.20
N ARG A 23 11.00 6.10 0.75
CA ARG A 23 9.98 6.79 1.57
C ARG A 23 8.95 5.89 2.24
N ARG A 24 9.25 4.58 2.38
CA ARG A 24 8.43 3.58 3.08
C ARG A 24 6.94 3.70 2.73
N LEU A 25 6.63 3.75 1.44
CA LEU A 25 5.26 3.85 0.96
C LEU A 25 4.47 2.58 1.26
N THR A 26 3.20 2.73 1.65
CA THR A 26 2.25 1.61 1.79
C THR A 26 1.96 0.96 0.43
N GLN A 27 1.42 -0.26 0.42
CA GLN A 27 1.10 -0.95 -0.84
C GLN A 27 0.12 -0.16 -1.70
N SER A 28 -0.92 0.43 -1.10
CA SER A 28 -1.87 1.29 -1.81
C SER A 28 -1.20 2.53 -2.39
N GLU A 29 -0.31 3.18 -1.65
CA GLU A 29 0.46 4.33 -2.15
C GLU A 29 1.32 3.95 -3.35
N ARG A 30 1.97 2.78 -3.33
CA ARG A 30 2.80 2.30 -4.44
C ARG A 30 1.99 2.04 -5.70
N LEU A 31 0.86 1.34 -5.55
CA LEU A 31 -0.03 1.05 -6.67
C LEU A 31 -0.54 2.34 -7.30
N VAL A 32 -1.00 3.29 -6.49
CA VAL A 32 -1.46 4.59 -7.00
C VAL A 32 -0.31 5.32 -7.70
N LEU A 33 0.89 5.38 -7.10
CA LEU A 33 2.04 6.08 -7.68
C LEU A 33 2.44 5.50 -9.05
N ILE A 34 2.44 4.17 -9.20
CA ILE A 34 2.73 3.52 -10.49
C ILE A 34 1.69 3.86 -11.56
N MET A 35 0.42 3.95 -11.17
CA MET A 35 -0.69 4.15 -12.10
C MET A 35 -0.84 5.60 -12.56
N VAL A 36 -0.21 6.57 -11.90
CA VAL A 36 -0.22 7.98 -12.29
C VAL A 36 0.74 8.18 -13.47
N ASP A 37 0.22 8.46 -14.65
CA ASP A 37 1.00 8.58 -15.90
C ASP A 37 1.06 10.01 -16.47
N GLY A 38 0.44 10.99 -15.79
CA GLY A 38 0.37 12.38 -16.25
C GLY A 38 -0.75 12.67 -17.25
N THR A 39 -1.52 11.66 -17.67
CA THR A 39 -2.56 11.79 -18.71
C THR A 39 -3.92 11.26 -18.26
N THR A 40 -3.92 10.25 -17.39
CA THR A 40 -5.13 9.62 -16.87
C THR A 40 -5.73 10.50 -15.77
N SER A 41 -7.04 10.74 -15.84
CA SER A 41 -7.80 11.44 -14.80
C SER A 41 -7.93 10.63 -13.52
N TYR A 42 -8.29 11.28 -12.41
CA TYR A 42 -8.57 10.69 -11.11
C TYR A 42 -9.48 9.45 -11.25
N GLN A 43 -10.62 9.62 -11.93
CA GLN A 43 -11.58 8.53 -12.15
C GLN A 43 -10.98 7.40 -12.99
N GLY A 44 -10.16 7.72 -14.00
CA GLY A 44 -9.50 6.74 -14.83
C GLY A 44 -8.44 5.93 -14.08
N VAL A 45 -7.70 6.56 -13.16
CA VAL A 45 -6.75 5.83 -12.29
C VAL A 45 -7.53 4.95 -11.32
N ARG A 46 -8.62 5.47 -10.75
CA ARG A 46 -9.48 4.74 -9.82
C ARG A 46 -10.10 3.48 -10.43
N SER A 47 -10.58 3.56 -11.67
CA SER A 47 -11.17 2.42 -12.38
C SER A 47 -10.16 1.32 -12.72
N LYS A 48 -8.89 1.68 -12.94
CA LYS A 48 -7.79 0.73 -13.15
C LYS A 48 -7.38 -0.01 -11.86
N LEU A 49 -7.74 0.51 -10.68
CA LEU A 49 -7.41 -0.08 -9.37
C LEU A 49 -8.67 -0.48 -8.60
N PRO A 50 -9.48 -1.43 -9.09
CA PRO A 50 -10.73 -1.83 -8.43
C PRO A 50 -10.51 -2.48 -7.06
N VAL A 51 -9.33 -3.08 -6.83
CA VAL A 51 -8.96 -3.75 -5.57
C VAL A 51 -8.84 -2.77 -4.40
N LEU A 52 -8.59 -1.48 -4.65
CA LEU A 52 -8.54 -0.47 -3.60
C LEU A 52 -9.94 0.11 -3.36
N THR A 53 -10.35 0.19 -2.10
CA THR A 53 -11.54 0.96 -1.71
C THR A 53 -11.34 2.44 -1.99
N GLU A 54 -12.44 3.19 -2.19
CA GLU A 54 -12.38 4.61 -2.51
C GLU A 54 -11.63 5.42 -1.44
N GLU A 55 -11.91 5.13 -0.17
CA GLU A 55 -11.27 5.78 0.97
C GLU A 55 -9.75 5.56 0.99
N ARG A 56 -9.31 4.31 0.74
CA ARG A 56 -7.89 3.98 0.67
C ARG A 56 -7.21 4.65 -0.50
N PHE A 57 -7.86 4.70 -1.65
CA PHE A 57 -7.37 5.38 -2.83
C PHE A 57 -7.19 6.88 -2.57
N GLN A 58 -8.21 7.56 -2.04
CA GLN A 58 -8.14 8.98 -1.68
C GLN A 58 -7.05 9.28 -0.65
N ARG A 59 -6.94 8.44 0.38
CA ARG A 59 -5.91 8.56 1.41
C ARG A 59 -4.51 8.39 0.83
N ALA A 60 -4.31 7.40 -0.03
CA ALA A 60 -3.05 7.17 -0.72
C ALA A 60 -2.67 8.38 -1.59
N LEU A 61 -3.60 8.88 -2.42
CA LEU A 61 -3.37 10.02 -3.30
C LEU A 61 -3.02 11.29 -2.51
N THR A 62 -3.76 11.58 -1.43
CA THR A 62 -3.49 12.70 -0.52
C THR A 62 -2.10 12.58 0.10
N THR A 63 -1.70 11.38 0.52
CA THR A 63 -0.37 11.13 1.09
C THR A 63 0.74 11.31 0.06
N LEU A 64 0.54 10.85 -1.18
CA LEU A 64 1.50 11.04 -2.27
C LEU A 64 1.69 12.52 -2.63
N GLN A 65 0.59 13.29 -2.66
CA GLN A 65 0.63 14.73 -2.88
C GLN A 65 1.34 15.46 -1.74
N LYS A 66 1.03 15.13 -0.47
CA LYS A 66 1.72 15.69 0.71
C LYS A 66 3.22 15.38 0.76
N LYS A 67 3.65 14.29 0.12
CA LYS A 67 5.06 13.89 0.01
C LYS A 67 5.73 14.48 -1.24
N ASP A 68 5.05 15.31 -2.03
CA ASP A 68 5.52 15.89 -3.30
C ASP A 68 5.97 14.83 -4.33
N LEU A 69 5.37 13.63 -4.28
CA LEU A 69 5.67 12.54 -5.24
C LEU A 69 4.81 12.66 -6.51
N ILE A 70 3.65 13.31 -6.37
CA ILE A 70 2.75 13.64 -7.47
C ILE A 70 2.33 15.10 -7.34
N LEU A 71 1.98 15.71 -8.47
CA LEU A 71 1.43 17.05 -8.56
C LEU A 71 0.14 17.02 -9.37
N GLU A 72 -0.76 17.94 -9.06
CA GLU A 72 -1.97 18.17 -9.82
C GLU A 72 -1.64 19.00 -11.07
N VAL A 73 -2.15 18.55 -12.21
CA VAL A 73 -2.00 19.23 -13.50
C VAL A 73 -3.29 19.94 -13.82
N PHE A 74 -3.28 21.27 -13.75
CA PHE A 74 -4.45 22.11 -14.03
C PHE A 74 -4.76 22.23 -15.54
N LEU A 75 -3.73 22.12 -16.38
CA LEU A 75 -3.82 22.26 -17.83
C LEU A 75 -3.09 21.09 -18.48
N PRO A 76 -3.81 20.04 -18.93
CA PRO A 76 -3.18 18.92 -19.63
C PRO A 76 -2.54 19.41 -20.93
N VAL A 77 -1.31 18.99 -21.18
CA VAL A 77 -0.60 19.34 -22.41
C VAL A 77 -1.11 18.42 -23.53
N GLU A 78 -1.71 19.00 -24.57
CA GLU A 78 -2.20 18.25 -25.72
C GLU A 78 -1.03 17.50 -26.40
N GLY A 79 -1.20 16.20 -26.61
CA GLY A 79 -0.17 15.34 -27.20
C GLY A 79 0.90 14.84 -26.22
N GLN A 80 0.76 15.10 -24.92
CA GLN A 80 1.58 14.47 -23.90
C GLN A 80 1.38 12.95 -23.93
N GLN A 81 2.46 12.20 -24.12
CA GLN A 81 2.41 10.74 -24.04
C GLN A 81 2.36 10.29 -22.57
N PRO A 82 1.62 9.21 -22.27
CA PRO A 82 1.63 8.60 -20.94
C PRO A 82 3.05 8.23 -20.54
N GLU A 83 3.40 8.52 -19.29
CA GLU A 83 4.74 8.20 -18.76
C GLU A 83 4.89 6.68 -18.57
N GLU A 84 5.55 6.03 -19.52
CA GLU A 84 5.82 4.60 -19.47
C GLU A 84 6.99 4.26 -18.53
N MET A 85 6.91 3.10 -17.88
CA MET A 85 7.97 2.55 -17.04
C MET A 85 8.29 1.12 -17.43
N ALA A 86 9.54 0.72 -17.21
CA ALA A 86 9.95 -0.66 -17.43
C ALA A 86 9.22 -1.61 -16.45
N GLN A 87 8.62 -2.67 -16.97
CA GLN A 87 7.86 -3.64 -16.18
C GLN A 87 8.67 -4.24 -15.03
N THR A 88 9.97 -4.50 -15.25
CA THR A 88 10.87 -5.03 -14.21
C THR A 88 11.01 -4.09 -13.02
N VAL A 89 10.92 -2.78 -13.24
CA VAL A 89 10.98 -1.76 -12.17
C VAL A 89 9.67 -1.76 -11.40
N ILE A 90 8.54 -1.85 -12.12
CA ILE A 90 7.20 -1.96 -11.52
C ILE A 90 7.11 -3.19 -10.62
N ASP A 91 7.50 -4.36 -11.13
CA ASP A 91 7.45 -5.62 -10.40
C ASP A 91 8.32 -5.55 -9.13
N ARG A 92 9.55 -5.01 -9.25
CA ARG A 92 10.41 -4.77 -8.10
C ARG A 92 9.76 -3.81 -7.11
N PHE A 93 9.10 -2.75 -7.58
CA PHE A 93 8.50 -1.72 -6.72
C PHE A 93 7.29 -2.25 -5.93
N ILE A 94 6.46 -3.08 -6.56
CA ILE A 94 5.29 -3.72 -5.94
C ILE A 94 5.70 -4.75 -4.89
N GLN A 95 6.82 -5.45 -5.09
CA GLN A 95 7.31 -6.40 -4.10
C GLN A 95 7.57 -5.71 -2.75
N GLN A 96 6.99 -6.31 -1.71
CA GLN A 96 7.12 -5.81 -0.35
C GLN A 96 8.50 -6.19 0.20
N ASP A 97 9.25 -5.19 0.62
CA ASP A 97 10.54 -5.36 1.30
C ASP A 97 10.33 -5.45 2.82
N ALA A 98 11.28 -6.04 3.53
CA ALA A 98 11.20 -6.17 4.99
C ALA A 98 11.14 -4.82 5.73
N THR A 99 11.52 -3.73 5.07
CA THR A 99 11.47 -2.35 5.60
C THR A 99 10.12 -1.66 5.41
N ASP A 100 9.17 -2.32 4.75
CA ASP A 100 7.89 -1.72 4.37
C ASP A 100 6.87 -1.83 5.49
N PRO A 101 6.08 -0.76 5.74
CA PRO A 101 5.06 -0.79 6.78
C PRO A 101 3.97 -1.80 6.41
N LEU A 102 3.77 -2.80 7.26
CA LEU A 102 2.67 -3.75 7.16
C LEU A 102 1.35 -3.01 7.42
N THR A 103 0.50 -2.94 6.40
CA THR A 103 -0.86 -2.44 6.58
C THR A 103 -1.72 -3.60 7.08
N ILE A 104 -1.88 -3.72 8.39
CA ILE A 104 -2.82 -4.68 8.97
C ILE A 104 -4.21 -4.18 8.63
N ILE A 105 -4.88 -4.85 7.69
CA ILE A 105 -6.30 -4.66 7.44
C ILE A 105 -7.00 -5.31 8.63
N SER A 106 -7.32 -4.53 9.66
CA SER A 106 -8.34 -4.95 10.61
C SER A 106 -9.63 -5.05 9.80
N PHE A 107 -9.95 -6.25 9.35
CA PHE A 107 -11.27 -6.58 8.86
C PHE A 107 -12.20 -6.34 10.05
N ASP A 108 -13.01 -5.29 9.96
CA ASP A 108 -14.14 -5.13 10.85
C ASP A 108 -15.20 -6.13 10.37
N PRO A 109 -15.51 -7.20 11.13
CA PRO A 109 -16.41 -8.25 10.67
C PRO A 109 -17.84 -7.76 10.42
N GLU A 110 -18.18 -6.53 10.81
CA GLU A 110 -19.52 -5.97 10.63
C GLU A 110 -19.77 -5.41 9.20
N ASP A 111 -18.72 -5.12 8.43
CA ASP A 111 -18.85 -4.54 7.07
C ASP A 111 -19.03 -5.59 5.95
N ASP A 112 -18.70 -6.87 6.18
CA ASP A 112 -18.80 -7.95 5.17
C ASP A 112 -20.03 -8.86 5.35
N PHE A 113 -20.85 -8.63 6.39
CA PHE A 113 -22.18 -9.25 6.50
C PHE A 113 -23.24 -8.45 5.73
N GLY A 114 -22.97 -8.24 4.45
CA GLY A 114 -23.97 -7.77 3.50
C GLY A 114 -25.07 -8.82 3.27
N VAL A 115 -26.26 -8.56 3.83
CA VAL A 115 -27.57 -8.73 3.14
C VAL A 115 -27.81 -10.10 2.46
N PHE A 116 -28.11 -11.13 3.25
CA PHE A 116 -28.82 -12.35 2.79
C PHE A 116 -30.22 -12.47 3.42
N GLY A 117 -30.96 -11.36 3.48
CA GLY A 117 -32.35 -11.35 3.92
C GLY A 117 -33.23 -10.59 2.92
N PRO A 118 -34.44 -11.08 2.61
CA PRO A 118 -35.37 -10.34 1.75
C PRO A 118 -35.78 -9.02 2.41
N PRO A 119 -36.10 -7.98 1.62
CA PRO A 119 -36.40 -6.65 2.13
C PRO A 119 -37.72 -6.66 2.91
N ILE A 120 -37.64 -6.50 4.23
CA ILE A 120 -38.82 -6.12 5.01
C ILE A 120 -38.92 -4.60 4.95
N SER A 121 -39.76 -4.12 4.06
CA SER A 121 -40.23 -2.74 4.04
C SER A 121 -40.83 -2.39 5.41
N MET A 122 -40.23 -1.42 6.11
CA MET A 122 -40.96 -0.62 7.09
C MET A 122 -40.67 0.86 6.84
N SER A 123 -41.47 1.40 5.94
CA SER A 123 -41.75 2.82 5.80
C SER A 123 -42.91 3.20 6.71
N SER A 124 -42.69 4.13 7.64
CA SER A 124 -43.64 5.16 8.16
C SER A 124 -43.04 5.76 9.46
N SER A 125 -42.44 6.94 9.47
CA SER A 125 -43.02 8.30 9.45
C SER A 125 -43.58 8.79 10.80
N THR A 126 -43.27 10.07 11.13
CA THR A 126 -44.06 11.01 11.99
C THR A 126 -43.66 10.95 13.49
N THR A 127 -43.24 12.00 14.23
CA THR A 127 -43.61 13.44 14.26
C THR A 127 -42.58 14.29 15.06
N ALA A 128 -42.66 15.60 14.89
CA ALA A 128 -41.81 16.69 15.39
C ALA A 128 -41.91 17.07 16.89
N GLN A 129 -40.91 17.82 17.40
CA GLN A 129 -40.97 19.10 18.17
C GLN A 129 -39.56 19.44 18.73
N GLU A 130 -38.90 20.55 18.36
CA GLU A 130 -38.91 21.88 19.04
C GLU A 130 -38.55 21.84 20.55
N GLN A 131 -37.81 22.74 21.19
CA GLN A 131 -36.95 23.90 20.90
C GLN A 131 -36.30 24.28 22.25
N GLY A 132 -35.12 24.90 22.24
CA GLY A 132 -34.74 25.96 23.20
C GLY A 132 -34.12 25.58 24.56
N GLY A 133 -33.09 26.34 24.95
CA GLY A 133 -32.81 26.61 26.38
C GLY A 133 -31.38 26.42 26.86
N THR A 134 -30.65 27.54 26.92
CA THR A 134 -29.34 27.77 27.57
C THR A 134 -29.26 27.50 29.09
N LEU A 135 -28.03 27.26 29.56
CA LEU A 135 -27.40 27.45 30.91
C LEU A 135 -26.66 26.15 31.30
N GLY A 136 -25.39 26.08 31.69
CA GLY A 136 -24.52 27.05 32.36
C GLY A 136 -23.98 26.40 33.64
N LEU A 137 -22.69 26.04 33.64
CA LEU A 137 -21.79 25.76 34.78
C LEU A 137 -22.24 24.78 35.91
N THR A 138 -21.42 23.77 36.22
CA THR A 138 -20.46 23.85 37.35
C THR A 138 -19.56 22.61 37.46
N LEU A 139 -18.28 22.92 37.62
CA LEU A 139 -17.15 22.06 37.97
C LEU A 139 -17.21 21.71 39.46
N ARG A 140 -16.99 20.44 39.85
CA ARG A 140 -16.51 20.15 41.22
C ARG A 140 -15.64 18.89 41.26
N ALA A 141 -14.34 19.14 41.42
CA ALA A 141 -13.36 18.18 41.89
C ALA A 141 -13.53 17.95 43.39
N GLN A 142 -13.36 16.71 43.85
CA GLN A 142 -12.87 16.45 45.20
C GLN A 142 -12.22 15.05 45.28
N MET A 143 -10.92 15.05 45.53
CA MET A 143 -10.17 13.96 46.17
C MET A 143 -10.62 13.86 47.65
N ASP A 144 -10.75 12.67 48.23
CA ASP A 144 -9.70 12.03 49.06
C ASP A 144 -10.29 10.86 49.92
N GLU A 145 -9.38 10.03 50.41
CA GLU A 145 -9.45 9.09 51.55
C GLU A 145 -10.02 7.66 51.43
N LYS A 146 -9.06 6.71 51.49
CA LYS A 146 -9.12 5.34 52.08
C LYS A 146 -9.35 5.43 53.61
N PRO A 147 -9.79 4.37 54.37
CA PRO A 147 -9.22 3.00 54.30
C PRO A 147 -10.13 1.78 54.67
N PHE A 148 -9.63 0.56 54.37
CA PHE A 148 -9.71 -0.75 55.09
C PHE A 148 -11.05 -1.13 55.81
N ILE A 149 -11.74 -2.28 55.66
CA ILE A 149 -11.44 -3.73 55.57
C ILE A 149 -12.73 -4.44 55.11
N SER A 150 -12.65 -5.48 54.26
CA SER A 150 -13.23 -6.82 54.51
C SER A 150 -13.08 -7.76 53.33
N SER A 151 -12.44 -8.87 53.66
CA SER A 151 -12.27 -10.14 52.96
C SER A 151 -13.52 -10.67 52.26
N HIS A 152 -13.39 -11.05 50.99
CA HIS A 152 -14.06 -12.23 50.45
C HIS A 152 -13.15 -13.00 49.47
N GLY A 153 -12.63 -14.11 50.00
CA GLY A 153 -12.51 -15.42 49.36
C GLY A 153 -12.05 -15.49 47.90
N ILE A 154 -10.74 -15.61 47.72
CA ILE A 154 -10.18 -16.40 46.62
C ILE A 154 -10.48 -17.87 46.97
N SER A 155 -11.53 -18.43 46.37
CA SER A 155 -11.79 -19.87 46.41
C SER A 155 -11.02 -20.53 45.27
N ALA A 156 -9.90 -21.16 45.64
CA ALA A 156 -9.24 -22.14 44.80
C ALA A 156 -10.14 -23.38 44.65
N PRO A 157 -10.32 -23.94 43.43
CA PRO A 157 -10.84 -25.29 43.33
C PRO A 157 -9.73 -26.30 43.64
N PRO A 158 -10.05 -27.40 44.35
CA PRO A 158 -9.08 -28.37 44.83
C PRO A 158 -8.53 -29.24 43.71
N ALA A 159 -7.24 -29.58 43.84
CA ALA A 159 -6.66 -30.72 43.16
C ALA A 159 -7.24 -32.03 43.70
N ALA A 160 -7.29 -33.03 42.82
CA ALA A 160 -7.53 -34.46 43.03
C ALA A 160 -8.96 -34.98 42.76
N SER A 161 -9.21 -35.30 41.49
CA SER A 161 -9.91 -36.52 41.11
C SER A 161 -9.27 -37.09 39.84
N ALA A 162 -8.22 -37.88 40.03
CA ALA A 162 -7.80 -38.88 39.06
C ALA A 162 -8.93 -39.92 38.96
N GLY A 163 -9.59 -39.98 37.82
CA GLY A 163 -10.70 -40.88 37.57
C GLY A 163 -11.23 -40.72 36.16
N LEU A 164 -10.72 -41.54 35.25
CA LEU A 164 -11.37 -41.96 34.01
C LEU A 164 -11.84 -40.81 33.10
N MET A 165 -10.88 -40.06 32.55
CA MET A 165 -11.09 -39.36 31.28
C MET A 165 -11.16 -40.43 30.19
N ASP A 166 -12.40 -40.88 29.98
CA ASP A 166 -12.99 -41.55 28.83
C ASP A 166 -12.03 -41.79 27.65
N GLU A 167 -11.32 -42.92 27.72
CA GLU A 167 -10.42 -43.45 26.68
C GLU A 167 -11.14 -43.59 25.31
N SER A 168 -12.47 -43.71 25.35
CA SER A 168 -13.32 -43.78 24.16
C SER A 168 -13.35 -42.47 23.35
N LEU A 169 -13.23 -41.30 24.00
CA LEU A 169 -13.20 -40.00 23.31
C LEU A 169 -11.85 -39.76 22.62
N ILE A 170 -10.77 -40.30 23.19
CA ILE A 170 -9.43 -40.22 22.60
C ILE A 170 -9.36 -41.11 21.36
N GLU A 171 -9.86 -42.35 21.45
CA GLU A 171 -9.95 -43.24 20.29
C GLU A 171 -10.86 -42.68 19.19
N GLN A 172 -11.96 -42.03 19.55
CA GLN A 172 -12.87 -41.42 18.58
C GLN A 172 -12.23 -40.21 17.86
N ALA A 173 -11.41 -39.42 18.57
CA ALA A 173 -10.64 -38.33 17.98
C ALA A 173 -9.55 -38.85 17.02
N ASP A 174 -8.84 -39.92 17.39
CA ASP A 174 -7.82 -40.54 16.55
C ASP A 174 -8.41 -41.23 15.32
N ALA A 175 -9.57 -41.87 15.44
CA ALA A 175 -10.31 -42.44 14.31
C ALA A 175 -10.74 -41.37 13.29
N LEU A 176 -11.27 -40.23 13.78
CA LEU A 176 -11.62 -39.11 12.91
C LEU A 176 -10.38 -38.49 12.22
N ALA A 177 -9.27 -38.36 12.95
CA ALA A 177 -8.03 -37.83 12.40
C ALA A 177 -7.42 -38.77 11.34
N ALA A 178 -7.56 -40.08 11.51
CA ALA A 178 -7.15 -41.08 10.52
C ALA A 178 -8.01 -41.00 9.24
N GLU A 179 -9.33 -40.83 9.39
CA GLU A 179 -10.25 -40.71 8.25
C GLU A 179 -10.03 -39.42 7.46
N VAL A 180 -9.82 -38.28 8.13
CA VAL A 180 -9.50 -37.00 7.46
C VAL A 180 -8.16 -37.07 6.72
N ARG A 181 -7.20 -37.85 7.22
CA ARG A 181 -5.91 -38.07 6.53
C ARG A 181 -6.06 -39.02 5.33
N ALA A 182 -6.97 -39.99 5.40
CA ALA A 182 -7.28 -40.91 4.30
C ALA A 182 -8.11 -40.26 3.18
N GLN A 183 -8.97 -39.30 3.51
CA GLN A 183 -9.75 -38.54 2.53
C GLN A 183 -9.02 -37.35 1.90
N ARG A 184 -7.76 -37.06 2.27
CA ARG A 184 -6.99 -36.03 1.55
C ARG A 184 -6.69 -36.53 0.14
N PRO A 185 -7.28 -35.94 -0.92
CA PRO A 185 -6.81 -36.19 -2.28
C PRO A 185 -5.35 -35.77 -2.35
N HIS A 186 -4.50 -36.67 -2.83
CA HIS A 186 -3.14 -36.33 -3.28
C HIS A 186 -3.26 -35.32 -4.43
N TYR A 187 -3.31 -34.05 -4.09
CA TYR A 187 -2.93 -33.00 -5.03
C TYR A 187 -1.43 -33.13 -5.25
N ALA A 188 -1.09 -33.88 -6.29
CA ALA A 188 0.23 -33.84 -6.89
C ALA A 188 0.57 -32.38 -7.18
N ASN A 189 1.63 -31.88 -6.57
CA ASN A 189 2.17 -30.55 -6.82
C ASN A 189 2.41 -30.37 -8.32
N PRO A 190 1.72 -29.45 -9.03
CA PRO A 190 2.00 -29.18 -10.45
C PRO A 190 3.27 -28.35 -10.65
N ILE A 191 3.99 -28.01 -9.58
CA ILE A 191 5.06 -27.00 -9.60
C ILE A 191 6.37 -27.57 -10.16
N GLU A 192 6.57 -28.89 -10.23
CA GLU A 192 7.81 -29.45 -10.79
C GLU A 192 7.81 -29.56 -12.33
N GLN A 193 6.65 -29.56 -13.00
CA GLN A 193 6.61 -29.82 -14.45
C GLN A 193 7.01 -28.62 -15.33
N VAL A 194 7.15 -27.41 -14.76
CA VAL A 194 7.57 -26.22 -15.50
C VAL A 194 9.10 -26.09 -15.58
N ARG A 195 9.86 -26.83 -14.76
CA ARG A 195 11.32 -26.69 -14.71
C ARG A 195 12.02 -27.35 -15.91
N ASP A 196 11.48 -28.43 -16.46
CA ASP A 196 12.14 -29.19 -17.53
C ASP A 196 11.94 -28.61 -18.93
N ILE A 197 10.90 -27.81 -19.17
CA ILE A 197 10.67 -27.18 -20.49
C ILE A 197 11.71 -26.07 -20.76
N SER A 198 12.25 -25.46 -19.70
CA SER A 198 13.22 -24.36 -19.81
C SER A 198 14.67 -24.83 -20.09
N ALA A 199 15.00 -26.07 -19.75
CA ALA A 199 16.35 -26.62 -19.95
C ALA A 199 16.61 -27.04 -21.41
N GLN A 200 15.57 -27.40 -22.17
CA GLN A 200 15.72 -27.98 -23.51
C GLN A 200 15.80 -26.93 -24.64
N ARG A 201 15.58 -25.64 -24.35
CA ARG A 201 15.60 -24.56 -25.35
C ARG A 201 16.95 -23.84 -25.49
N ARG A 202 18.01 -24.29 -24.80
CA ARG A 202 19.33 -23.64 -24.78
C ARG A 202 20.42 -24.34 -25.62
N SER A 203 20.13 -25.44 -26.32
CA SER A 203 21.15 -26.25 -27.00
C SER A 203 21.27 -26.04 -28.53
N SER A 204 20.63 -25.02 -29.11
CA SER A 204 20.75 -24.74 -30.55
C SER A 204 20.96 -23.26 -30.87
N SER A 205 22.10 -22.71 -30.47
CA SER A 205 22.70 -21.58 -31.20
C SER A 205 24.18 -21.48 -30.87
N ALA A 206 24.95 -22.41 -31.44
CA ALA A 206 26.39 -22.25 -31.56
C ALA A 206 26.69 -21.53 -32.88
N ARG A 207 27.51 -20.47 -32.79
CA ARG A 207 28.56 -20.04 -33.75
C ARG A 207 28.42 -18.61 -34.29
N LYS A 208 29.05 -17.67 -33.58
CA LYS A 208 30.09 -16.80 -34.18
C LYS A 208 30.92 -16.10 -33.09
N PRO A 209 32.26 -16.25 -33.05
CA PRO A 209 33.10 -15.54 -32.09
C PRO A 209 33.78 -14.29 -32.67
N ALA A 210 33.95 -13.31 -31.76
CA ALA A 210 34.91 -12.18 -31.71
C ALA A 210 34.63 -10.90 -32.54
N PRO A 211 35.17 -9.71 -32.13
CA PRO A 211 36.08 -9.42 -31.02
C PRO A 211 35.62 -8.31 -30.03
N SER A 212 36.43 -8.17 -28.98
CA SER A 212 36.42 -7.22 -27.86
C SER A 212 36.52 -5.73 -28.20
N SER A 213 35.73 -4.90 -27.50
CA SER A 213 35.96 -3.50 -27.09
C SER A 213 34.61 -2.95 -26.60
N ALA A 214 34.39 -2.22 -25.52
CA ALA A 214 35.15 -1.56 -24.45
C ALA A 214 34.11 -1.27 -23.33
N PRO A 215 34.51 -0.88 -22.10
CA PRO A 215 33.56 -0.52 -21.06
C PRO A 215 32.89 0.83 -21.39
N ASP A 216 31.61 0.79 -21.73
CA ASP A 216 30.80 1.99 -21.92
C ASP A 216 30.46 2.60 -20.55
N LYS A 217 31.41 3.39 -20.03
CA LYS A 217 31.18 4.30 -18.92
C LYS A 217 30.40 5.47 -19.49
N SER A 218 29.07 5.38 -19.45
CA SER A 218 28.20 6.53 -19.64
C SER A 218 28.52 7.55 -18.53
N VAL A 219 29.41 8.48 -18.85
CA VAL A 219 29.68 9.64 -18.02
C VAL A 219 28.38 10.44 -18.00
N LYS A 220 27.62 10.29 -16.91
CA LYS A 220 26.53 11.17 -16.55
C LYS A 220 27.12 12.57 -16.41
N LEU A 221 27.16 13.31 -17.53
CA LEU A 221 27.53 14.71 -17.56
C LEU A 221 26.50 15.45 -16.69
N HIS A 222 26.91 15.72 -15.46
CA HIS A 222 26.09 16.34 -14.45
C HIS A 222 25.74 17.75 -14.90
N TRP A 223 24.48 17.91 -15.32
CA TRP A 223 23.89 19.14 -15.88
C TRP A 223 24.20 20.40 -15.04
N GLY A 224 24.43 20.22 -13.72
CA GLY A 224 24.86 21.27 -12.81
C GLY A 224 26.17 21.98 -13.20
N TYR A 225 27.15 21.30 -13.82
CA TYR A 225 28.40 21.96 -14.24
C TYR A 225 28.19 22.94 -15.41
N TRP A 226 27.18 22.70 -16.25
CA TRP A 226 26.83 23.60 -17.34
C TRP A 226 26.26 24.92 -16.82
N MET A 227 25.39 24.88 -15.80
CA MET A 227 24.81 26.08 -15.19
C MET A 227 25.88 26.94 -14.49
N ILE A 228 26.87 26.31 -13.88
CA ILE A 228 28.02 27.00 -13.28
C ILE A 228 28.86 27.72 -14.36
N GLY A 229 29.10 27.06 -15.50
CA GLY A 229 29.82 27.64 -16.63
C GLY A 229 29.10 28.86 -17.23
N VAL A 230 27.78 28.77 -17.44
CA VAL A 230 26.97 29.88 -17.96
C VAL A 230 26.97 31.06 -16.98
N GLY A 231 26.85 30.80 -15.68
CA GLY A 231 26.91 31.84 -14.66
C GLY A 231 28.25 32.59 -14.64
N LEU A 232 29.36 31.85 -14.72
CA LEU A 232 30.70 32.44 -14.79
C LEU A 232 30.90 33.32 -16.04
N ALA A 233 30.40 32.88 -17.19
CA ALA A 233 30.46 33.66 -18.44
C ALA A 233 29.73 35.00 -18.32
N PHE A 234 28.56 35.03 -17.66
CA PHE A 234 27.82 36.27 -17.41
C PHE A 234 28.56 37.24 -16.48
N ILE A 235 29.17 36.73 -15.41
CA ILE A 235 29.93 37.56 -14.46
C ILE A 235 31.13 38.20 -15.17
N VAL A 236 31.89 37.41 -15.94
CA VAL A 236 33.05 37.91 -16.69
C VAL A 236 32.62 38.93 -17.73
N GLY A 237 31.53 38.66 -18.48
CA GLY A 237 30.98 39.61 -19.45
C GLY A 237 30.55 40.94 -18.81
N PHE A 238 29.94 40.89 -17.62
CA PHE A 238 29.55 42.08 -16.88
C PHE A 238 30.75 42.91 -16.40
N VAL A 239 31.81 42.26 -15.92
CA VAL A 239 33.04 42.95 -15.48
C VAL A 239 33.74 43.62 -16.66
N ILE A 240 33.85 42.93 -17.80
CA ILE A 240 34.44 43.50 -19.02
C ILE A 240 33.61 44.71 -19.49
N ALA A 241 32.30 44.56 -19.57
CA ALA A 241 31.40 45.64 -20.00
C ALA A 241 31.47 46.88 -19.09
N ARG A 242 31.72 46.68 -17.78
CA ARG A 242 31.90 47.75 -16.80
C ARG A 242 33.26 48.45 -16.92
N LEU A 243 34.31 47.74 -17.36
CA LEU A 243 35.65 48.32 -17.56
C LEU A 243 35.80 49.06 -18.89
N THR A 244 34.94 48.75 -19.88
CA THR A 244 34.93 49.41 -21.19
C THR A 244 33.99 50.62 -21.30
N LYS A 245 33.31 51.00 -20.21
CA LYS A 245 32.53 52.25 -20.09
C LYS A 245 33.24 53.24 -19.19
#